data_AF-A0A3D0H161-F1
#
_entry.id   AF-A0A3D0H161-F1
#
_cell.length_a   1.000
_cell.length_b   1.000
_cell.length_c   1.000
_cell.angle_alpha   90.00
_cell.angle_beta   90.00
_cell.angle_gamma   90.00
#
_symmetry.space_group_name_H-M   'P 1'
#
loop_
_entity.id
_entity.type
_entity.pdbx_description
1 polymer ?
#
loop_
_entity_poly.entity_id
_entity_poly.type
_entity_poly.pdbx_seq_one_letter_code
_entity_poly.pdbx_strand_id
1 'polypeptide(L)'
;FGNKKNLQLAGDAAEGVLLPLARVNVGPLLPDNQPQKALIMAYTKDYEAKYKEPISSFGGHAYDALNLAIAALKAVGPDAAKIRDHLENTKGFVGMHGIFNFSPTDHCGLSKNDLEMVVVKKGDWALAQ
;
A
#
# COMPACT_ATOMS: atom_id res chain seq x y z
N PHE A 1 8.79 9.38 -4.29
CA PHE A 1 7.93 9.06 -5.45
C PHE A 1 6.59 8.38 -5.09
N GLY A 2 6.26 8.12 -3.81
CA GLY A 2 4.96 7.57 -3.39
C GLY A 2 3.82 8.60 -3.22
N ASN A 3 3.89 9.72 -3.95
CA ASN A 3 2.88 10.78 -3.94
C ASN A 3 2.93 11.50 -5.30
N LYS A 4 1.78 11.76 -5.94
CA LYS A 4 1.71 12.53 -7.20
C LYS A 4 2.35 13.91 -7.10
N LYS A 5 2.41 14.50 -5.90
CA LYS A 5 3.14 15.76 -5.65
C LYS A 5 4.63 15.67 -5.99
N ASN A 6 5.26 14.50 -5.84
CA ASN A 6 6.66 14.33 -6.25
C ASN A 6 6.82 14.48 -7.76
N LEU A 7 5.89 13.93 -8.56
CA LEU A 7 5.90 14.09 -10.02
C LEU A 7 5.70 15.55 -10.41
N GLN A 8 4.75 16.24 -9.77
CA GLN A 8 4.49 17.66 -10.02
C GLN A 8 5.72 18.54 -9.75
N LEU A 9 6.46 18.26 -8.66
CA LEU A 9 7.64 19.04 -8.28
C LEU A 9 8.85 18.74 -9.17
N ALA A 10 8.99 17.49 -9.61
CA ALA A 10 10.07 17.10 -10.50
C ALA A 10 9.82 17.55 -11.96
N GLY A 11 8.56 17.73 -12.36
CA GLY A 11 8.20 18.16 -13.71
C GLY A 11 8.77 17.21 -14.77
N ASP A 12 9.27 17.78 -15.86
CA ASP A 12 9.82 17.02 -16.99
C ASP A 12 11.03 16.14 -16.60
N ALA A 13 11.73 16.47 -15.51
CA ALA A 13 12.87 15.68 -15.04
C ALA A 13 12.46 14.32 -14.46
N ALA A 14 11.18 14.11 -14.15
CA ALA A 14 10.68 12.80 -13.72
C ALA A 14 10.38 11.85 -14.89
N GLU A 15 10.26 12.33 -16.12
CA GLU A 15 9.86 11.49 -17.26
C GLU A 15 10.86 10.34 -17.47
N GLY A 16 10.34 9.12 -17.64
CA GLY A 16 11.17 7.92 -17.82
C GLY A 16 11.78 7.36 -16.54
N VAL A 17 11.60 8.00 -15.37
CA VAL A 17 12.03 7.41 -14.09
C VAL A 17 11.33 6.06 -13.88
N LEU A 18 12.13 5.01 -13.72
CA LEU A 18 11.69 3.65 -13.44
C LEU A 18 11.89 3.35 -11.94
N LEU A 19 10.84 2.86 -11.28
CA LEU A 19 10.89 2.54 -9.85
C LEU A 19 9.86 1.49 -9.45
N PRO A 20 10.10 0.71 -8.39
CA PRO A 20 9.05 -0.08 -7.77
C PRO A 20 8.16 0.80 -6.88
N LEU A 21 6.84 0.64 -6.98
CA LEU A 21 5.86 1.26 -6.08
C LEU A 21 4.91 0.22 -5.53
N ALA A 22 4.48 0.43 -4.28
CA ALA A 22 3.38 -0.35 -3.71
C ALA A 22 2.06 -0.04 -4.46
N ARG A 23 1.20 -1.06 -4.56
CA ARG A 23 -0.04 -1.05 -5.35
C ARG A 23 -1.01 0.09 -5.01
N VAL A 24 -1.00 0.58 -3.77
CA VAL A 24 -1.79 1.76 -3.36
C VAL A 24 -1.58 2.97 -4.27
N ASN A 25 -0.39 3.13 -4.86
CA ASN A 25 -0.10 4.24 -5.76
C ASN A 25 -0.78 4.05 -7.14
N VAL A 26 -0.98 2.82 -7.60
CA VAL A 26 -1.40 2.52 -8.98
C VAL A 26 -2.75 1.84 -9.08
N GLY A 27 -3.63 2.02 -8.09
CA GLY A 27 -4.94 1.37 -7.98
C GLY A 27 -5.74 1.26 -9.29
N PRO A 28 -5.96 2.36 -10.04
CA PRO A 28 -6.69 2.32 -11.31
C PRO A 28 -6.05 1.48 -12.41
N LEU A 29 -4.73 1.27 -12.35
CA LEU A 29 -3.95 0.51 -13.33
C LEU A 29 -3.90 -0.99 -13.03
N LEU A 30 -4.29 -1.41 -11.82
CA LEU A 30 -4.28 -2.82 -11.42
C LEU A 30 -5.35 -3.61 -12.21
N PRO A 31 -5.12 -4.90 -12.50
CA PRO A 31 -6.16 -5.75 -13.08
C PRO A 31 -7.29 -6.01 -12.07
N ASP A 32 -8.52 -6.27 -12.55
CA ASP A 32 -9.70 -6.41 -11.69
C ASP A 32 -9.63 -7.60 -10.72
N ASN A 33 -8.83 -8.61 -11.04
CA ASN A 33 -8.61 -9.77 -10.19
C ASN A 33 -7.51 -9.56 -9.13
N GLN A 34 -6.87 -8.38 -9.05
CA GLN A 34 -5.94 -8.08 -7.95
C GLN A 34 -6.70 -7.96 -6.62
N PRO A 35 -6.38 -8.77 -5.58
CA PRO A 35 -7.12 -8.78 -4.33
C PRO A 35 -7.18 -7.42 -3.62
N GLN A 36 -6.17 -6.57 -3.82
CA GLN A 36 -6.08 -5.26 -3.19
C GLN A 36 -6.89 -4.18 -3.94
N LYS A 37 -7.28 -4.38 -5.21
CA LYS A 37 -7.82 -3.29 -6.05
C LYS A 37 -9.08 -2.67 -5.46
N ALA A 38 -10.05 -3.48 -5.04
CA ALA A 38 -11.30 -3.00 -4.46
C ALA A 38 -11.06 -2.17 -3.19
N LEU A 39 -10.18 -2.65 -2.30
CA LEU A 39 -9.78 -1.96 -1.07
C LEU A 39 -9.11 -0.61 -1.37
N ILE A 40 -8.14 -0.59 -2.28
CA ILE A 40 -7.41 0.61 -2.68
C ILE A 40 -8.38 1.64 -3.27
N MET A 41 -9.23 1.24 -4.23
CA MET A 41 -10.17 2.16 -4.88
C MET A 41 -11.20 2.74 -3.89
N ALA A 42 -11.65 1.96 -2.92
CA ALA A 42 -12.54 2.45 -1.85
C ALA A 42 -11.82 3.50 -0.98
N TYR A 43 -10.60 3.21 -0.53
CA TYR A 43 -9.79 4.17 0.23
C TYR A 43 -9.49 5.45 -0.55
N THR A 44 -9.10 5.35 -1.82
CA THR A 44 -8.88 6.50 -2.70
C THR A 44 -10.13 7.38 -2.76
N LYS A 45 -11.30 6.77 -3.03
CA LYS A 45 -12.57 7.49 -3.09
C LYS A 45 -12.86 8.23 -1.78
N ASP A 46 -12.78 7.54 -0.64
CA ASP A 46 -13.15 8.12 0.65
C ASP A 46 -12.17 9.22 1.09
N TYR A 47 -10.87 9.01 0.86
CA TYR A 47 -9.83 9.99 1.16
C TYR A 47 -10.00 11.25 0.30
N GLU A 48 -10.10 11.10 -1.03
CA GLU A 48 -10.22 12.23 -1.95
C GLU A 48 -11.54 12.99 -1.74
N ALA A 49 -12.63 12.28 -1.42
CA ALA A 49 -13.90 12.90 -1.07
C ALA A 49 -13.81 13.78 0.18
N LYS A 50 -13.03 13.35 1.19
CA LYS A 50 -12.89 14.07 2.46
C LYS A 50 -11.86 15.19 2.41
N TYR A 51 -10.67 14.90 1.89
CA TYR A 51 -9.51 15.80 1.98
C TYR A 51 -9.29 16.65 0.73
N LYS A 52 -10.00 16.36 -0.37
CA LYS A 52 -9.92 17.13 -1.64
C LYS A 52 -8.51 17.17 -2.24
N GLU A 53 -7.72 16.14 -1.99
CA GLU A 53 -6.39 15.96 -2.56
C GLU A 53 -6.16 14.46 -2.88
N PRO A 54 -5.28 14.14 -3.85
CA PRO A 54 -4.95 12.74 -4.16
C PRO A 54 -4.36 11.99 -2.97
N ILE A 55 -4.59 10.68 -2.91
CA ILE A 55 -3.91 9.83 -1.94
C ILE A 55 -2.39 9.85 -2.09
N SER A 56 -1.71 9.43 -1.02
CA SER A 56 -0.29 9.09 -1.05
C SER A 56 -0.05 7.73 -0.42
N SER A 57 1.07 7.09 -0.78
CA SER A 57 1.53 5.84 -0.16
C SER A 57 1.62 5.96 1.37
N PHE A 58 1.95 7.15 1.88
CA PHE A 58 2.10 7.40 3.32
C PHE A 58 0.80 7.19 4.10
N GLY A 59 -0.34 7.58 3.54
CA GLY A 59 -1.65 7.31 4.15
C GLY A 59 -1.97 5.82 4.20
N GLY A 60 -1.56 5.06 3.19
CA GLY A 60 -1.70 3.61 3.18
C GLY A 60 -0.85 2.91 4.24
N HIS A 61 0.33 3.44 4.59
CA HIS A 61 1.16 2.85 5.66
C HIS A 61 0.44 2.92 7.01
N ALA A 62 -0.16 4.07 7.32
CA ALA A 62 -0.95 4.24 8.53
C ALA A 62 -2.20 3.35 8.51
N TYR A 63 -2.87 3.23 7.36
CA TYR A 63 -4.02 2.33 7.18
C TYR A 63 -3.64 0.88 7.50
N ASP A 64 -2.56 0.37 6.92
CA ASP A 64 -2.13 -1.01 7.10
C ASP A 64 -1.74 -1.29 8.55
N ALA A 65 -0.89 -0.44 9.14
CA ALA A 65 -0.45 -0.60 10.52
C ALA A 65 -1.62 -0.60 11.51
N LEU A 66 -2.57 0.33 11.35
CA LEU A 66 -3.73 0.44 12.23
C LEU A 66 -4.65 -0.77 12.08
N ASN A 67 -4.93 -1.23 10.86
CA ASN A 67 -5.83 -2.36 10.65
C ASN A 67 -5.20 -3.69 11.10
N LEU A 68 -3.88 -3.85 10.98
CA LEU A 68 -3.15 -4.98 11.57
C LEU A 68 -3.28 -4.97 13.10
N ALA A 69 -3.05 -3.82 13.75
CA ALA A 69 -3.19 -3.69 15.20
C ALA A 69 -4.64 -3.94 15.66
N ILE A 70 -5.63 -3.40 14.96
CA ILE A 70 -7.06 -3.63 15.24
C ILE A 70 -7.42 -5.10 15.09
N ALA A 71 -6.92 -5.78 14.04
CA ALA A 71 -7.16 -7.20 13.84
C ALA A 71 -6.59 -8.04 14.99
N ALA A 72 -5.35 -7.78 15.41
CA ALA A 72 -4.74 -8.44 16.56
C ALA A 72 -5.52 -8.15 17.85
N LEU A 73 -5.84 -6.88 18.14
CA LEU A 73 -6.64 -6.49 19.31
C LEU A 73 -7.99 -7.22 19.37
N LYS A 74 -8.68 -7.35 18.23
CA LYS A 74 -9.95 -8.10 18.15
C LYS A 74 -9.76 -9.59 18.40
N ALA A 75 -8.64 -10.16 17.97
CA ALA A 75 -8.37 -11.59 18.09
C ALA A 75 -7.93 -12.01 19.48
N VAL A 76 -7.08 -11.22 20.14
CA VAL A 76 -6.40 -11.62 21.38
C VAL A 76 -6.56 -10.66 22.56
N GLY A 77 -7.28 -9.56 22.37
CA GLY A 77 -7.49 -8.52 23.39
C GLY A 77 -6.27 -7.60 23.58
N PRO A 78 -6.34 -6.66 24.53
CA PRO A 78 -5.31 -5.63 24.75
C PRO A 78 -4.12 -6.16 25.58
N ASP A 79 -3.57 -7.30 25.20
CA ASP A 79 -2.35 -7.88 25.80
C ASP A 79 -1.18 -7.75 24.82
N ALA A 80 -0.13 -7.03 25.21
CA ALA A 80 0.98 -6.71 24.33
C ALA A 80 1.73 -7.94 23.82
N ALA A 81 1.93 -8.96 24.67
CA ALA A 81 2.64 -10.18 24.29
C ALA A 81 1.82 -10.99 23.29
N LYS A 82 0.52 -11.16 23.56
CA LYS A 82 -0.38 -11.86 22.65
C LYS A 82 -0.56 -11.13 21.32
N ILE A 83 -0.60 -9.79 21.33
CA ILE A 83 -0.70 -8.99 20.09
C ILE A 83 0.54 -9.23 19.22
N ARG A 84 1.75 -9.18 19.81
CA ARG A 84 2.99 -9.48 19.10
C ARG A 84 2.95 -10.89 18.50
N ASP A 85 2.61 -11.90 19.31
CA ASP A 85 2.52 -13.30 18.84
C ASP A 85 1.49 -13.47 17.72
N HIS A 86 0.35 -12.78 17.81
CA HIS A 86 -0.68 -12.82 16.76
C HIS A 86 -0.18 -12.20 15.44
N LEU A 87 0.49 -11.04 15.52
CA LEU A 87 1.04 -10.36 14.36
C LEU A 87 2.11 -11.21 13.66
N GLU A 88 3.04 -11.82 14.42
CA GLU A 88 4.07 -12.71 13.87
C GLU A 88 3.49 -13.93 13.13
N ASN A 89 2.27 -14.34 13.45
CA ASN A 89 1.58 -15.46 12.80
C ASN A 89 0.52 -15.04 11.77
N THR A 90 0.40 -13.74 11.48
CA THR A 90 -0.58 -13.22 10.53
C THR A 90 -0.19 -13.53 9.08
N LYS A 91 -1.09 -14.20 8.35
CA LYS A 91 -0.92 -14.60 6.95
C LYS A 91 -2.09 -14.13 6.09
N GLY A 92 -1.82 -13.78 4.84
CA GLY A 92 -2.85 -13.40 3.87
C GLY A 92 -3.58 -12.10 4.20
N PHE A 93 -3.02 -11.22 5.03
CA PHE A 93 -3.68 -9.96 5.38
C PHE A 93 -3.61 -8.99 4.19
N VAL A 94 -4.75 -8.73 3.55
CA VAL A 94 -4.84 -7.83 2.39
C VAL A 94 -4.80 -6.38 2.85
N GLY A 95 -3.69 -5.70 2.60
CA GLY A 95 -3.49 -4.28 2.89
C GLY A 95 -3.37 -3.40 1.65
N MET A 96 -3.07 -2.13 1.85
CA MET A 96 -2.80 -1.14 0.81
C MET A 96 -1.44 -1.39 0.14
N HIS A 97 -0.42 -1.78 0.92
CA HIS A 97 0.94 -1.96 0.42
C HIS A 97 1.23 -3.34 -0.15
N GLY A 98 0.42 -4.35 0.19
CA GLY A 98 0.61 -5.72 -0.25
C GLY A 98 -0.28 -6.70 0.50
N ILE A 99 0.01 -7.98 0.35
CA ILE A 99 -0.61 -9.04 1.15
C ILE A 99 0.41 -9.49 2.20
N PHE A 100 0.17 -9.10 3.44
CA PHE A 100 1.11 -9.33 4.54
C PHE A 100 1.11 -10.79 5.01
N ASN A 101 2.31 -11.36 5.10
CA ASN A 101 2.60 -12.74 5.49
C ASN A 101 3.76 -12.80 6.48
N PHE A 102 3.54 -12.33 7.71
CA PHE A 102 4.55 -12.27 8.76
C PHE A 102 5.00 -13.64 9.24
N SER A 103 6.21 -13.72 9.80
CA SER A 103 6.70 -14.90 10.51
C SER A 103 7.58 -14.46 11.69
N PRO A 104 7.94 -15.36 12.63
CA PRO A 104 8.88 -15.03 13.71
C PRO A 104 10.25 -14.54 13.23
N THR A 105 10.59 -14.75 11.95
CA THR A 105 11.86 -14.31 11.34
C THR A 105 11.67 -13.27 10.24
N ASP A 106 10.43 -12.87 9.94
CA ASP A 106 10.11 -11.83 8.95
C ASP A 106 8.96 -10.95 9.47
N HIS A 107 9.35 -9.80 10.01
CA HIS A 107 8.43 -8.79 10.54
C HIS A 107 8.08 -7.71 9.50
N CYS A 108 8.54 -7.85 8.25
CA CYS A 108 8.07 -7.05 7.12
C CYS A 108 6.82 -7.69 6.51
N GLY A 109 6.88 -9.00 6.27
CA GLY A 109 5.76 -9.78 5.73
C GLY A 109 5.37 -9.43 4.29
N LEU A 110 6.15 -8.60 3.61
CA LEU A 110 5.96 -8.21 2.21
C LEU A 110 7.18 -8.64 1.38
N SER A 111 6.94 -8.83 0.09
CA SER A 111 7.93 -9.30 -0.87
C SER A 111 7.98 -8.41 -2.11
N LYS A 112 8.91 -8.68 -3.02
CA LYS A 112 8.95 -8.03 -4.35
C LYS A 112 7.65 -8.24 -5.15
N ASN A 113 6.88 -9.29 -4.86
CA ASN A 113 5.61 -9.56 -5.52
C ASN A 113 4.48 -8.66 -5.03
N ASP A 114 4.71 -7.81 -4.03
CA ASP A 114 3.76 -6.81 -3.52
C ASP A 114 3.95 -5.42 -4.15
N LEU A 115 4.98 -5.29 -4.99
CA LEU A 115 5.34 -4.08 -5.70
C LEU A 115 4.99 -4.21 -7.18
N GLU A 116 4.60 -3.09 -7.78
CA GLU A 116 4.48 -2.94 -9.22
C GLU A 116 5.68 -2.13 -9.72
N MET A 117 6.31 -2.61 -10.79
CA MET A 117 7.28 -1.78 -11.51
C MET A 117 6.53 -0.71 -12.28
N VAL A 118 6.91 0.54 -12.07
CA VAL A 118 6.28 1.69 -12.74
C VAL A 118 7.32 2.55 -13.43
N VAL A 119 6.89 3.19 -14.50
CA VAL A 119 7.63 4.22 -15.22
C VAL A 119 6.79 5.49 -15.26
N VAL A 120 7.43 6.65 -15.07
CA VAL A 120 6.75 7.93 -15.29
C VAL A 120 6.59 8.16 -16.78
N LYS A 121 5.34 8.30 -17.23
CA LYS A 121 4.97 8.61 -18.62
C LYS A 121 3.97 9.75 -18.64
N LYS A 122 4.27 10.80 -19.40
CA LYS A 122 3.44 12.01 -19.52
C LYS A 122 3.10 12.61 -18.15
N GLY A 123 4.08 12.63 -17.25
CA GLY A 123 3.92 13.20 -15.91
C GLY A 123 3.02 12.41 -14.94
N ASP A 124 2.61 11.19 -15.28
CA ASP A 124 1.90 10.28 -14.36
C ASP A 124 2.52 8.88 -14.34
N TRP A 125 2.07 8.03 -13.43
CA TRP A 125 2.51 6.64 -13.36
C TRP A 125 1.92 5.81 -14.49
N ALA A 126 2.74 4.96 -15.09
CA ALA A 126 2.32 3.84 -15.94
C ALA A 126 3.00 2.57 -15.45
N LEU A 127 2.35 1.41 -15.61
CA LEU A 127 2.99 0.12 -15.35
C LEU A 127 4.15 -0.05 -16.34
N ALA A 128 5.31 -0.44 -15.83
CA ALA A 128 6.45 -0.82 -16.64
C ALA A 128 6.16 -2.18 -17.29
N GLN A 129 6.31 -2.24 -18.62
CA GLN A 129 6.24 -3.48 -19.39
C GLN A 129 7.65 -4.02 -19.60
#